data_AF-C0EN98-F1
#
_entry.id   AF-C0EN98-F1
#
_cell.length_a   1.000
_cell.length_b   1.000
_cell.length_c   1.000
_cell.angle_alpha   90.00
_cell.angle_beta   90.00
_cell.angle_gamma   90.00
#
_symmetry.space_group_name_H-M   'P 1'
#
loop_
_entity.id
_entity.type
_entity.pdbx_description
1 polymer ?
#
loop_
_entity_poly.entity_id
_entity_poly.type
_entity_poly.pdbx_seq_one_letter_code
_entity_poly.pdbx_strand_id
1 'polypeptide(L)'
;MAGGYIGFGYLAYLKVVSGIPHEWSSFATLLGAAVFPIALICILLGGGELVTSNMMIMSLGRLAGRISSKMLLRNWVIVCMGNLVGTLAMAFSLGYYVGMIEGSVAEKTIVVAEAKVHMDFGRAFVSAVACNWMVCMGAWLHFTAKNTTG
;
A
#
# COMPACT_ATOMS: atom_id res chain seq x y z
N MET A 1 -5.74 7.46 8.09
CA MET A 1 -4.69 6.70 8.82
C MET A 1 -4.09 5.57 7.97
N ALA A 2 -4.86 4.84 7.15
CA ALA A 2 -4.34 3.72 6.35
C ALA A 2 -3.16 4.08 5.43
N GLY A 3 -3.20 5.23 4.75
CA GLY A 3 -2.08 5.68 3.92
C GLY A 3 -0.76 5.87 4.67
N GLY A 4 -0.82 6.28 5.95
CA GLY A 4 0.37 6.38 6.80
C GLY A 4 1.01 5.02 7.06
N TYR A 5 0.20 3.97 7.33
CA TYR A 5 0.70 2.61 7.50
C TYR A 5 1.29 2.03 6.22
N ILE A 6 0.67 2.29 5.05
CA ILE A 6 1.25 1.91 3.76
C ILE A 6 2.58 2.63 3.53
N GLY A 7 2.64 3.94 3.80
CA GLY A 7 3.88 4.73 3.72
C GLY A 7 4.98 4.17 4.63
N PHE A 8 4.63 3.83 5.87
CA PHE A 8 5.55 3.20 6.81
C PHE A 8 6.04 1.82 6.33
N GLY A 9 5.14 0.96 5.83
CA GLY A 9 5.51 -0.34 5.26
C GLY A 9 6.43 -0.20 4.06
N TYR A 10 6.24 0.85 3.24
CA TYR A 10 7.11 1.14 2.11
C TYR A 10 8.49 1.65 2.53
N LEU A 11 8.57 2.46 3.59
CA LEU A 11 9.86 2.85 4.20
C LEU A 11 10.62 1.63 4.72
N ALA A 12 9.92 0.71 5.38
CA ALA A 12 10.52 -0.54 5.84
C ALA A 12 11.04 -1.40 4.68
N TYR A 13 10.24 -1.54 3.60
CA TYR A 13 10.68 -2.19 2.35
C TYR A 13 11.96 -1.55 1.80
N LEU A 14 11.99 -0.23 1.66
CA LEU A 14 13.15 0.50 1.13
C LEU A 14 14.38 0.30 2.00
N LYS A 15 14.22 0.29 3.34
CA LYS A 15 15.34 0.08 4.25
C LYS A 15 15.95 -1.32 4.12
N VAL A 16 15.10 -2.35 3.98
CA VAL A 16 15.56 -3.74 3.76
C VAL A 16 16.29 -3.87 2.43
N VAL A 17 15.70 -3.36 1.35
CA VAL A 17 16.27 -3.50 0.00
C VAL A 17 17.55 -2.67 -0.17
N SER A 18 17.67 -1.54 0.51
CA SER A 18 18.86 -0.68 0.44
C SER A 18 20.01 -1.16 1.34
N GLY A 19 19.72 -2.03 2.31
CA GLY A 19 20.71 -2.57 3.25
C GLY A 19 21.43 -3.83 2.75
N ILE A 20 20.95 -4.44 1.66
CA ILE A 20 21.49 -5.70 1.14
C ILE A 20 22.32 -5.44 -0.13
N PRO A 21 23.53 -6.02 -0.26
CA PRO A 21 24.37 -5.86 -1.44
C PRO A 21 23.68 -6.29 -2.74
N HIS A 22 24.07 -5.68 -3.85
CA HIS A 22 23.46 -5.92 -5.16
C HIS A 22 23.57 -7.38 -5.64
N GLU A 23 24.62 -8.09 -5.24
CA GLU A 23 24.81 -9.53 -5.51
C GLU A 23 23.67 -10.39 -4.96
N TRP A 24 22.97 -9.90 -3.92
CA TRP A 24 21.86 -10.59 -3.26
C TRP A 24 20.51 -9.90 -3.54
N SER A 25 20.39 -9.16 -4.66
CA SER A 25 19.19 -8.34 -4.94
C SER A 25 17.87 -9.13 -4.98
N SER A 26 17.87 -10.37 -5.49
CA SER A 26 16.69 -11.24 -5.48
C SER A 26 16.24 -11.56 -4.05
N PHE A 27 17.19 -11.83 -3.15
CA PHE A 27 16.93 -12.09 -1.75
C PHE A 27 16.46 -10.82 -1.02
N ALA A 28 17.06 -9.67 -1.35
CA ALA A 28 16.63 -8.37 -0.84
C ALA A 28 15.18 -8.06 -1.20
N THR A 29 14.79 -8.32 -2.44
CA THR A 29 13.42 -8.13 -2.93
C THR A 29 12.44 -9.03 -2.20
N LEU A 30 12.79 -10.31 -1.98
CA LEU A 30 11.97 -11.26 -1.24
C LEU A 30 11.75 -10.81 0.22
N LEU A 31 12.82 -10.42 0.91
CA LEU A 31 12.73 -9.95 2.30
C LEU A 31 11.93 -8.66 2.40
N GLY A 32 12.16 -7.70 1.51
CA GLY A 32 11.36 -6.48 1.46
C GLY A 32 9.88 -6.80 1.22
N ALA A 33 9.57 -7.69 0.28
CA ALA A 33 8.21 -8.11 -0.03
C ALA A 33 7.54 -8.84 1.15
N ALA A 34 8.30 -9.55 1.98
CA ALA A 34 7.77 -10.22 3.17
C ALA A 34 7.41 -9.24 4.31
N VAL A 35 8.08 -8.07 4.37
CA VAL A 35 7.81 -7.03 5.39
C VAL A 35 6.60 -6.17 5.01
N PHE A 36 6.34 -5.96 3.72
CA PHE A 36 5.27 -5.10 3.25
C PHE A 36 3.85 -5.48 3.74
N PRO A 37 3.43 -6.77 3.81
CA PRO A 37 2.14 -7.19 4.33
C PRO A 37 1.84 -6.76 5.76
N ILE A 38 2.86 -6.47 6.58
CA ILE A 38 2.68 -5.98 7.96
C ILE A 38 1.87 -4.68 7.96
N ALA A 39 2.08 -3.79 6.99
CA ALA A 39 1.28 -2.58 6.86
C ALA A 39 -0.20 -2.88 6.64
N LEU A 40 -0.52 -3.86 5.78
CA LEU A 40 -1.90 -4.26 5.53
C LEU A 40 -2.53 -4.88 6.79
N ILE A 41 -1.79 -5.70 7.54
CA ILE A 41 -2.26 -6.29 8.80
C ILE A 41 -2.58 -5.19 9.82
N CYS A 42 -1.69 -4.21 10.00
CA CYS A 42 -1.92 -3.09 10.91
C CYS A 42 -3.15 -2.26 10.53
N ILE A 43 -3.41 -2.09 9.23
CA ILE A 43 -4.59 -1.37 8.75
C ILE A 43 -5.87 -2.15 9.07
N LEU A 44 -5.89 -3.45 8.76
CA LEU A 44 -7.08 -4.28 8.97
C LEU A 44 -7.40 -4.43 10.47
N LEU A 45 -6.39 -4.67 11.31
CA LEU A 45 -6.57 -4.77 12.76
C LEU A 45 -6.83 -3.43 13.45
N GLY A 46 -6.22 -2.35 12.94
CA GLY A 46 -6.41 -1.00 13.44
C GLY A 46 -7.70 -0.33 12.97
N GLY A 47 -8.54 -1.02 12.19
CA GLY A 47 -9.79 -0.47 11.66
C GLY A 47 -9.59 0.69 10.67
N GLY A 48 -8.45 0.75 10.00
CA GLY A 48 -8.13 1.81 9.06
C GLY A 48 -8.85 1.64 7.71
N GLU A 49 -9.40 2.72 7.17
CA GLU A 49 -10.01 2.70 5.84
C GLU A 49 -8.96 2.85 4.73
N LEU A 50 -8.68 1.74 4.04
CA LEU A 50 -7.80 1.68 2.89
C LEU A 50 -8.59 1.78 1.58
N VAL A 51 -8.13 2.64 0.67
CA VAL A 51 -8.84 2.90 -0.59
C VAL A 51 -9.06 1.63 -1.43
N THR A 52 -8.06 0.75 -1.52
CA THR A 52 -8.09 -0.49 -2.29
C THR A 52 -9.08 -1.51 -1.73
N SER A 53 -9.10 -1.71 -0.41
CA SER A 53 -10.10 -2.56 0.25
C SER A 53 -11.52 -1.99 0.10
N ASN A 54 -11.68 -0.66 0.21
CA ASN A 54 -12.96 0.02 0.02
C ASN A 54 -13.46 -0.06 -1.44
N MET A 55 -12.56 -0.15 -2.43
CA MET A 55 -12.94 -0.39 -3.82
C MET A 55 -13.66 -1.74 -3.97
N MET A 56 -13.22 -2.80 -3.29
CA MET A 56 -13.93 -4.09 -3.31
C MET A 56 -15.29 -4.01 -2.62
N ILE A 57 -15.32 -3.58 -1.35
CA ILE A 57 -16.52 -3.62 -0.52
C ILE A 57 -17.63 -2.74 -1.11
N MET A 58 -17.30 -1.54 -1.56
CA MET A 58 -18.27 -0.63 -2.17
C MET A 58 -18.76 -1.13 -3.53
N SER A 59 -17.88 -1.71 -4.35
CA SER A 59 -18.29 -2.29 -5.64
C SER A 59 -19.26 -3.45 -5.45
N LEU A 60 -18.99 -4.34 -4.50
CA LEU A 60 -19.90 -5.43 -4.14
C LEU A 60 -21.24 -4.89 -3.59
N GLY A 61 -21.20 -3.88 -2.72
CA GLY A 61 -22.40 -3.21 -2.21
C GLY A 61 -23.24 -2.56 -3.32
N ARG A 62 -22.58 -2.02 -4.36
CA ARG A 62 -23.25 -1.43 -5.52
C ARG A 62 -23.90 -2.51 -6.39
N LEU A 63 -23.19 -3.61 -6.66
CA LEU A 63 -23.72 -4.75 -7.41
C LEU A 63 -24.89 -5.42 -6.68
N ALA A 64 -24.86 -5.45 -5.35
CA ALA A 64 -25.96 -5.92 -4.52
C ALA A 64 -27.13 -4.92 -4.39
N GLY A 65 -27.10 -3.79 -5.10
CA GLY A 65 -28.15 -2.78 -5.08
C GLY A 65 -28.25 -1.98 -3.76
N ARG A 66 -27.27 -2.10 -2.86
CA ARG A 66 -27.32 -1.48 -1.52
C ARG A 66 -26.86 -0.02 -1.48
N ILE A 67 -26.10 0.43 -2.48
CA ILE A 67 -25.58 1.80 -2.53
C ILE A 67 -25.73 2.43 -3.93
N SER A 68 -25.77 3.76 -3.97
CA SER A 68 -25.75 4.52 -5.23
C SER A 68 -24.34 4.64 -5.83
N SER A 69 -24.21 4.77 -7.16
CA SER A 69 -22.90 5.07 -7.80
C SER A 69 -22.30 6.37 -7.27
N LYS A 70 -23.15 7.34 -6.89
CA LYS A 70 -22.71 8.60 -6.29
C LYS A 70 -22.04 8.39 -4.92
N MET A 71 -22.60 7.52 -4.09
CA MET A 71 -21.99 7.16 -2.80
C MET A 71 -20.66 6.44 -2.98
N LEU A 72 -20.59 5.51 -3.94
CA LEU A 72 -19.36 4.80 -4.28
C LEU A 72 -18.24 5.77 -4.70
N LEU A 73 -18.51 6.66 -5.67
CA LEU A 73 -17.50 7.61 -6.15
C LEU A 73 -17.08 8.59 -5.06
N ARG A 74 -18.04 9.10 -4.26
CA ARG A 74 -17.75 9.98 -3.13
C ARG A 74 -16.82 9.30 -2.13
N ASN A 75 -17.08 8.04 -1.79
CA ASN A 75 -16.25 7.28 -0.88
C ASN A 75 -14.83 7.12 -1.42
N TRP A 76 -14.69 6.74 -2.69
CA TRP A 76 -13.37 6.56 -3.32
C TRP A 76 -12.54 7.83 -3.29
N VAL A 77 -13.14 8.98 -3.62
CA VAL A 77 -12.45 10.27 -3.58
C VAL A 77 -12.01 10.62 -2.16
N ILE A 78 -12.91 10.54 -1.17
CA ILE A 78 -12.61 10.91 0.23
C ILE A 78 -11.49 10.02 0.80
N VAL A 79 -11.62 8.70 0.62
CA VAL A 79 -10.66 7.75 1.18
C VAL A 79 -9.31 7.85 0.46
N CYS A 80 -9.30 8.05 -0.86
CA CYS A 80 -8.08 8.31 -1.62
C CYS A 80 -7.35 9.55 -1.11
N MET A 81 -8.06 10.67 -0.89
CA MET A 81 -7.48 11.89 -0.34
C MET A 81 -6.96 11.68 1.09
N GLY A 82 -7.72 11.01 1.96
CA GLY A 82 -7.28 10.70 3.32
C GLY A 82 -6.07 9.77 3.37
N ASN A 83 -5.94 8.87 2.38
CA ASN A 83 -4.78 7.99 2.23
C ASN A 83 -3.57 8.79 1.74
N LEU A 84 -3.74 9.63 0.72
CA LEU A 84 -2.69 10.51 0.21
C LEU A 84 -2.13 11.42 1.32
N VAL A 85 -2.99 12.09 2.07
CA VAL A 85 -2.58 12.95 3.20
C VAL A 85 -1.82 12.14 4.24
N GLY A 86 -2.29 10.93 4.59
CA GLY A 86 -1.61 10.06 5.53
C GLY A 86 -0.21 9.63 5.05
N THR A 87 -0.07 9.29 3.77
CA THR A 87 1.22 8.92 3.18
C THR A 87 2.17 10.10 3.15
N LEU A 88 1.72 11.29 2.75
CA LEU A 88 2.54 12.51 2.72
C LEU A 88 2.99 12.92 4.12
N ALA A 89 2.11 12.82 5.12
CA ALA A 89 2.46 13.08 6.51
C ALA A 89 3.56 12.14 6.99
N MET A 90 3.50 10.85 6.64
CA MET A 90 4.52 9.86 6.99
C MET A 90 5.84 10.08 6.24
N ALA A 91 5.77 10.43 4.96
CA ALA A 91 6.94 10.77 4.16
C ALA A 91 7.66 12.00 4.71
N PHE A 92 6.92 13.03 5.13
CA PHE A 92 7.50 14.21 5.76
C PHE A 92 8.07 13.90 7.15
N SER A 93 7.31 13.23 8.03
CA SER A 93 7.73 13.02 9.41
C SER A 93 8.89 12.02 9.52
N LEU A 94 8.73 10.81 8.99
CA LEU A 94 9.76 9.77 9.10
C LEU A 94 10.79 9.87 7.99
N GLY A 95 10.34 10.14 6.76
CA GLY A 95 11.25 10.18 5.62
C GLY A 95 12.20 11.37 5.67
N TYR A 96 11.65 12.58 5.76
CA TYR A 96 12.42 13.83 5.75
C TYR A 96 12.87 14.28 7.14
N TYR A 97 11.96 14.51 8.09
CA TYR A 97 12.28 15.14 9.37
C TYR A 97 13.13 14.24 10.29
N VAL A 98 12.84 12.93 10.34
CA VAL A 98 13.67 11.94 11.05
C VAL A 98 14.87 11.48 10.21
N GLY A 99 14.88 11.73 8.90
CA GLY A 99 15.99 11.35 8.01
C GLY A 99 16.04 9.86 7.65
N MET A 100 14.90 9.14 7.65
CA MET A 100 14.90 7.71 7.28
C MET A 100 15.18 7.46 5.79
N ILE A 101 14.98 8.47 4.93
CA ILE A 101 15.29 8.43 3.50
C ILE A 101 16.57 9.24 3.25
N GLU A 102 17.70 8.72 3.72
CA GLU A 102 19.02 9.31 3.49
C GLU A 102 20.01 8.27 2.93
N GLY A 103 21.09 8.75 2.30
CA GLY A 103 22.13 7.91 1.71
C GLY A 103 21.58 6.92 0.67
N SER A 104 21.97 5.65 0.78
CA SER A 104 21.57 4.60 -0.17
C SER A 104 20.05 4.40 -0.24
N VAL A 105 19.30 4.72 0.83
CA VAL A 105 17.83 4.64 0.84
C VAL A 105 17.23 5.71 -0.08
N ALA A 106 17.79 6.92 -0.09
CA ALA A 106 17.33 8.00 -0.96
C ALA A 106 17.57 7.66 -2.44
N GLU A 107 18.75 7.16 -2.78
CA GLU A 107 19.08 6.71 -4.14
C GLU A 107 18.12 5.62 -4.63
N LYS A 108 17.88 4.60 -3.80
CA LYS A 108 16.92 3.54 -4.14
C LYS A 108 15.49 4.07 -4.26
N THR A 109 15.09 5.01 -3.41
CA THR A 109 13.76 5.64 -3.49
C THR A 109 13.57 6.35 -4.82
N ILE A 110 14.57 7.12 -5.28
CA ILE A 110 14.53 7.82 -6.57
C ILE A 110 14.42 6.82 -7.72
N VAL A 111 15.29 5.80 -7.76
CA VAL A 111 15.27 4.78 -8.81
C VAL A 111 13.91 4.08 -8.91
N VAL A 112 13.33 3.70 -7.77
CA VAL A 112 12.02 3.05 -7.75
C VAL A 112 10.91 4.00 -8.17
N ALA A 113 10.97 5.27 -7.77
CA ALA A 113 10.01 6.29 -8.18
C ALA A 113 10.06 6.54 -9.69
N GLU A 114 11.25 6.71 -10.28
CA GLU A 114 11.43 6.88 -11.72
C GLU A 114 10.89 5.68 -12.51
N ALA A 115 11.19 4.46 -12.06
CA ALA A 115 10.66 3.25 -12.69
C ALA A 115 9.13 3.18 -12.70
N LYS A 116 8.45 3.79 -11.71
CA LYS A 116 6.98 3.87 -11.66
C LYS A 116 6.43 4.98 -12.55
N VAL A 117 7.07 6.15 -12.58
CA VAL A 117 6.63 7.31 -13.38
C VAL A 117 6.82 7.06 -14.89
N HIS A 118 7.86 6.33 -15.27
CA HIS A 118 8.15 6.01 -16.68
C HIS A 118 7.51 4.70 -17.17
N MET A 119 6.72 4.01 -16.34
CA MET A 119 6.03 2.78 -16.74
C MET A 119 4.91 3.12 -17.75
N ASP A 120 4.83 2.35 -18.84
CA ASP A 120 3.74 2.51 -19.79
C ASP A 120 2.38 2.14 -19.17
N PHE A 121 1.32 2.73 -19.71
CA PHE A 121 -0.03 2.56 -19.17
C PHE A 121 -0.48 1.10 -19.12
N GLY A 122 -0.17 0.30 -20.14
CA GLY A 122 -0.58 -1.10 -20.20
C GLY A 122 0.02 -1.93 -19.08
N ARG A 123 1.35 -1.81 -18.88
CA ARG A 123 2.05 -2.46 -17.77
C ARG A 123 1.57 -1.97 -16.41
N ALA A 124 1.37 -0.66 -16.26
CA ALA A 124 0.86 -0.08 -15.02
C ALA A 124 -0.56 -0.60 -14.69
N PHE A 125 -1.44 -0.69 -15.68
CA PHE A 125 -2.80 -1.18 -15.51
C PHE A 125 -2.83 -2.66 -15.07
N VAL A 126 -2.11 -3.54 -15.77
CA VAL A 126 -2.04 -4.97 -15.42
C VAL A 126 -1.44 -5.17 -14.02
N SER A 127 -0.38 -4.42 -13.69
CA SER A 127 0.22 -4.45 -12.35
C SER A 127 -0.75 -3.98 -11.27
N ALA A 128 -1.53 -2.93 -11.53
CA ALA A 128 -2.54 -2.42 -10.59
C ALA A 128 -3.67 -3.43 -10.36
N VAL A 129 -4.13 -4.14 -11.39
CA VAL A 129 -5.13 -5.20 -11.27
C VAL A 129 -4.63 -6.33 -10.37
N ALA A 130 -3.42 -6.84 -10.64
CA ALA A 130 -2.82 -7.91 -9.83
C ALA A 130 -2.59 -7.47 -8.37
N CYS A 131 -2.11 -6.24 -8.17
CA CYS A 131 -1.91 -5.66 -6.85
C CYS A 131 -3.23 -5.59 -6.07
N ASN A 132 -4.28 -5.00 -6.67
CA ASN A 132 -5.54 -4.85 -5.98
C ASN A 132 -6.22 -6.19 -5.71
N TRP A 133 -6.08 -7.18 -6.60
CA TRP A 133 -6.56 -8.55 -6.35
C TRP A 133 -5.96 -9.11 -5.05
N MET A 134 -4.64 -9.06 -4.91
CA MET A 134 -3.96 -9.57 -3.69
C MET A 134 -4.39 -8.81 -2.42
N VAL A 135 -4.55 -7.49 -2.49
CA VAL A 135 -5.03 -6.69 -1.36
C VAL A 135 -6.47 -7.07 -0.99
N CYS A 136 -7.34 -7.24 -1.98
CA CYS A 136 -8.73 -7.67 -1.79
C CYS A 136 -8.79 -9.05 -1.12
N MET A 137 -7.93 -9.99 -1.54
CA MET A 137 -7.83 -11.30 -0.90
C MET A 137 -7.41 -11.19 0.56
N GLY A 138 -6.45 -10.34 0.90
CA GLY A 138 -6.04 -10.09 2.29
C GLY A 138 -7.19 -9.55 3.15
N ALA A 139 -7.95 -8.58 2.62
CA ALA A 139 -9.12 -8.04 3.31
C ALA A 139 -10.25 -9.07 3.44
N TRP A 140 -10.48 -9.88 2.40
CA TRP A 140 -11.47 -10.96 2.43
C TRP A 140 -11.14 -12.00 3.50
N LEU A 141 -9.88 -12.45 3.55
CA LEU A 141 -9.42 -13.41 4.57
C LEU A 141 -9.65 -12.87 5.98
N HIS A 142 -9.40 -11.58 6.21
CA HIS A 142 -9.68 -10.92 7.48
C HIS A 142 -11.17 -10.97 7.84
N PHE A 143 -12.08 -10.72 6.90
CA PHE A 143 -13.52 -10.81 7.17
C PHE A 143 -14.01 -12.24 7.45
N THR A 144 -13.30 -13.25 6.97
CA THR A 144 -13.64 -14.66 7.21
C THR A 144 -12.94 -15.28 8.43
N ALA A 145 -11.89 -14.63 8.95
CA ALA A 145 -11.13 -15.11 10.09
C ALA A 145 -11.95 -15.02 11.39
N LYS A 146 -11.75 -15.99 12.29
CA LYS A 146 -12.45 -16.01 13.59
C LYS A 146 -11.60 -15.40 14.69
N ASN A 147 -10.28 -15.49 14.56
CA ASN A 147 -9.31 -14.93 15.50
C ASN A 147 -8.27 -14.08 14.76
N THR A 148 -7.59 -13.19 15.49
CA THR A 148 -6.52 -12.34 14.93
C THR A 148 -5.33 -13.14 14.38
N THR A 149 -5.11 -14.36 14.87
CA THR A 149 -4.08 -15.29 14.37
C THR A 149 -4.58 -16.19 13.23
N GLY A 150 -5.86 -16.10 12.85
CA GLY A 150 -6.58 -17.04 11.97
C GLY A 150 -7.81 -17.61 12.65
#